data_AF-S2ZH14-F1
#
_entry.id   AF-S2ZH14-F1
#
_cell.length_a   1.000
_cell.length_b   1.000
_cell.length_c   1.000
_cell.angle_alpha   90.00
_cell.angle_beta   90.00
_cell.angle_gamma   90.00
#
_symmetry.space_group_name_H-M   'P 1'
#
loop_
_entity.id
_entity.type
_entity.pdbx_description
1 polymer ?
#
loop_
_entity_poly.entity_id
_entity_poly.type
_entity_poly.pdbx_seq_one_letter_code
_entity_poly.pdbx_strand_id
1 'polypeptide(L)'
;MLKLATMPQEHDAATNNNEGKTHPVPTTHTPSTNYADNRYQQPLFRSYSRPSIADSDDNGFDTVTVTEANQMVFFQGMRIAVPRSMRNRRFHRTVTESELAFWDAEDGELTLSIPLPVVAIAKTKAFINSYNIKGVWMKDPPKQWRIKRENAQERFVTISPDELLH
;
A
#
# COMPACT_ATOMS: atom_id res chain seq x y z
N MET A 1 -57.27 -4.67 52.57
CA MET A 1 -57.65 -3.65 51.58
C MET A 1 -56.87 -4.00 50.31
N LEU A 2 -57.43 -4.34 49.14
CA LEU A 2 -58.47 -3.70 48.30
C LEU A 2 -58.09 -2.26 47.83
N LYS A 3 -58.20 -1.89 46.55
CA LYS A 3 -58.36 -2.69 45.30
C LYS A 3 -58.21 -1.82 44.02
N LEU A 4 -57.45 -2.29 43.01
CA LEU A 4 -57.48 -1.91 41.55
C LEU A 4 -57.39 -0.41 41.18
N ALA A 5 -57.21 0.08 39.94
CA ALA A 5 -57.33 -0.45 38.55
C ALA A 5 -56.41 0.40 37.61
N THR A 6 -56.22 0.25 36.28
CA THR A 6 -56.32 -0.85 35.26
C THR A 6 -55.85 -0.27 33.89
N MET A 7 -55.38 -1.09 32.93
CA MET A 7 -55.13 -0.75 31.51
C MET A 7 -56.15 -1.46 30.59
N PRO A 8 -56.48 -0.94 29.39
CA PRO A 8 -55.82 -1.33 28.11
C PRO A 8 -55.64 -0.09 27.17
N GLN A 9 -55.46 -0.11 25.84
CA GLN A 9 -55.43 -1.13 24.77
C GLN A 9 -54.53 -0.66 23.58
N GLU A 10 -54.31 -1.53 22.59
CA GLU A 10 -53.72 -1.27 21.26
C GLU A 10 -54.75 -0.73 20.24
N HIS A 11 -54.32 -0.32 19.03
CA HIS A 11 -54.79 -0.86 17.72
C HIS A 11 -54.21 -0.14 16.48
N ASP A 12 -53.50 -0.92 15.66
CA ASP A 12 -53.58 -1.09 14.20
C ASP A 12 -53.60 0.03 13.12
N ALA A 13 -52.92 -0.34 12.02
CA ALA A 13 -53.24 -0.12 10.59
C ALA A 13 -52.93 1.22 9.89
N ALA A 14 -52.35 1.09 8.69
CA ALA A 14 -51.88 2.17 7.83
C ALA A 14 -52.93 2.66 6.82
N THR A 15 -52.70 3.83 6.22
CA THR A 15 -53.20 4.14 4.86
C THR A 15 -52.25 5.10 4.14
N ASN A 16 -52.00 4.87 2.85
CA ASN A 16 -51.31 5.81 1.96
C ASN A 16 -52.30 6.84 1.37
N ASN A 17 -51.80 7.93 0.77
CA ASN A 17 -51.97 8.18 -0.68
C ASN A 17 -51.27 9.48 -1.15
N ASN A 18 -51.11 9.63 -2.47
CA ASN A 18 -50.33 10.67 -3.14
C ASN A 18 -51.21 11.76 -3.76
N GLU A 19 -50.68 12.99 -3.92
CA GLU A 19 -50.91 13.98 -5.01
C GLU A 19 -50.17 15.30 -4.65
N GLY A 20 -49.56 16.10 -5.54
CA GLY A 20 -49.15 15.88 -6.93
C GLY A 20 -49.34 17.10 -7.86
N LYS A 21 -48.32 17.98 -8.06
CA LYS A 21 -48.17 18.86 -9.26
C LYS A 21 -46.87 19.72 -9.34
N THR A 22 -46.04 19.41 -10.34
CA THR A 22 -45.37 20.29 -11.35
C THR A 22 -44.76 21.68 -10.99
N HIS A 23 -43.47 21.85 -11.34
CA HIS A 23 -42.80 23.14 -11.61
C HIS A 23 -43.15 23.72 -13.01
N PRO A 24 -42.69 24.95 -13.34
CA PRO A 24 -41.72 25.08 -14.45
C PRO A 24 -40.51 26.01 -14.17
N VAL A 25 -39.55 26.04 -15.10
CA VAL A 25 -38.20 26.68 -15.02
C VAL A 25 -38.01 27.74 -16.11
N PRO A 26 -37.05 28.70 -15.98
CA PRO A 26 -35.77 28.68 -16.75
C PRO A 26 -34.56 29.26 -15.95
N THR A 27 -33.25 29.26 -16.33
CA THR A 27 -32.41 28.63 -17.38
C THR A 27 -30.90 28.72 -17.03
N THR A 28 -30.08 27.75 -17.48
CA THR A 28 -28.79 27.87 -18.23
C THR A 28 -27.74 28.95 -17.82
N HIS A 29 -26.44 28.63 -17.57
CA HIS A 29 -25.50 27.99 -18.51
C HIS A 29 -24.49 26.98 -17.93
N THR A 30 -24.23 25.93 -18.72
CA THR A 30 -22.99 25.13 -18.76
C THR A 30 -22.63 24.81 -20.23
N PRO A 31 -21.34 24.58 -20.51
CA PRO A 31 -20.89 23.41 -21.29
C PRO A 31 -19.90 22.58 -20.44
N SER A 32 -20.06 21.26 -20.30
CA SER A 32 -19.68 20.20 -21.24
C SER A 32 -18.15 20.00 -21.31
N THR A 33 -17.58 18.79 -21.20
CA THR A 33 -18.07 17.52 -21.80
C THR A 33 -17.74 16.25 -20.98
N ASN A 34 -18.59 15.23 -21.14
CA ASN A 34 -18.46 13.84 -20.64
C ASN A 34 -17.24 13.10 -21.25
N TYR A 35 -16.74 11.93 -20.83
CA TYR A 35 -17.32 10.61 -20.48
C TYR A 35 -16.21 9.79 -19.74
N ALA A 36 -16.37 8.60 -19.13
CA ALA A 36 -17.46 7.61 -19.15
C ALA A 36 -17.60 6.79 -17.85
N ASP A 37 -18.66 5.96 -17.86
CA ASP A 37 -18.98 4.81 -17.00
C ASP A 37 -17.79 3.94 -16.53
N ASN A 38 -17.89 3.40 -15.31
CA ASN A 38 -17.07 2.27 -14.85
C ASN A 38 -17.86 1.30 -13.94
N ARG A 39 -18.98 0.77 -14.46
CA ARG A 39 -19.68 -0.43 -13.94
C ARG A 39 -18.81 -1.70 -14.03
N TYR A 40 -17.71 -1.74 -13.30
CA TYR A 40 -17.00 -2.98 -12.98
C TYR A 40 -16.94 -3.16 -11.47
N GLN A 41 -17.92 -3.91 -10.96
CA GLN A 41 -17.84 -4.48 -9.62
C GLN A 41 -16.61 -5.41 -9.56
N GLN A 42 -15.52 -4.92 -8.98
CA GLN A 42 -14.38 -5.76 -8.61
C GLN A 42 -14.90 -6.86 -7.66
N PRO A 43 -14.71 -8.15 -7.97
CA PRO A 43 -15.15 -9.22 -7.08
C PRO A 43 -14.40 -9.14 -5.75
N LEU A 44 -15.02 -9.64 -4.68
CA LEU A 44 -14.51 -9.57 -3.30
C LEU A 44 -13.25 -10.44 -3.09
N PHE A 45 -12.11 -9.98 -3.61
CA PHE A 45 -10.82 -10.50 -3.22
C PHE A 45 -10.60 -10.25 -1.72
N ARG A 46 -10.18 -11.32 -1.02
CA ARG A 46 -9.96 -11.32 0.43
C ARG A 46 -9.15 -10.11 0.89
N SER A 47 -9.53 -9.57 2.04
CA SER A 47 -8.89 -8.46 2.73
C SER A 47 -7.48 -8.81 3.26
N TYR A 48 -6.53 -8.91 2.35
CA TYR A 48 -5.13 -8.60 2.64
C TYR A 48 -5.02 -7.09 2.75
N SER A 49 -4.49 -6.59 3.86
CA SER A 49 -4.32 -5.15 4.11
C SER A 49 -3.64 -4.47 2.92
N ARG A 50 -4.14 -3.29 2.51
CA ARG A 50 -3.59 -2.55 1.36
C ARG A 50 -2.06 -2.46 1.48
N PRO A 51 -1.29 -2.90 0.47
CA PRO A 51 0.15 -2.69 0.47
C PRO A 51 0.43 -1.18 0.43
N SER A 52 1.42 -0.74 1.22
CA SER A 52 1.89 0.64 1.40
C SER A 52 1.26 1.65 0.45
N ILE A 53 0.22 2.34 0.90
CA ILE A 53 -0.18 3.61 0.28
C ILE A 53 1.02 4.55 0.46
N ALA A 54 1.36 5.29 -0.59
CA ALA A 54 2.26 6.43 -0.47
C ALA A 54 1.45 7.54 0.21
N ASP A 55 1.42 7.52 1.54
CA ASP A 55 0.86 8.62 2.31
C ASP A 55 1.85 9.78 2.20
N SER A 56 1.53 10.74 1.33
CA SER A 56 2.16 12.06 1.36
C SER A 56 1.80 12.71 2.69
N ASP A 57 2.79 12.97 3.53
CA ASP A 57 2.61 13.80 4.71
C ASP A 57 2.39 15.27 4.31
N ASP A 58 2.04 16.13 5.27
CA ASP A 58 1.83 17.58 5.00
C ASP A 58 3.10 18.30 4.49
N ASN A 59 4.26 17.62 4.52
CA ASN A 59 5.54 18.08 3.98
C ASN A 59 5.77 17.63 2.52
N GLY A 60 4.93 16.74 1.99
CA GLY A 60 4.98 16.24 0.61
C GLY A 60 5.87 15.02 0.37
N PHE A 61 6.38 14.34 1.41
CA PHE A 61 7.26 13.18 1.26
C PHE A 61 6.48 11.87 1.10
N ASP A 62 6.84 11.09 0.09
CA ASP A 62 6.35 9.72 -0.15
C ASP A 62 6.77 8.80 1.00
N THR A 63 5.87 8.58 1.96
CA THR A 63 6.19 7.89 3.21
C THR A 63 5.72 6.43 3.20
N VAL A 64 6.61 5.51 3.56
CA VAL A 64 6.38 4.05 3.56
C VAL A 64 6.49 3.50 4.98
N THR A 65 5.40 2.94 5.50
CA THR A 65 5.39 2.25 6.80
C THR A 65 5.68 0.76 6.62
N VAL A 66 6.76 0.25 7.24
CA VAL A 66 7.13 -1.17 7.18
C VAL A 66 6.56 -1.90 8.40
N THR A 67 5.38 -2.51 8.24
CA THR A 67 4.66 -3.16 9.36
C THR A 67 5.25 -4.52 9.74
N GLU A 68 5.04 -4.95 10.99
CA GLU A 68 5.36 -6.32 11.41
C GLU A 68 4.64 -7.38 10.56
N ALA A 69 3.37 -7.19 10.24
CA ALA A 69 2.60 -8.13 9.41
C ALA A 69 3.11 -8.21 7.95
N ASN A 70 3.73 -7.14 7.44
CA ASN A 70 4.18 -7.03 6.05
C ASN A 70 5.52 -6.28 5.96
N GLN A 71 6.63 -7.03 6.10
CA GLN A 71 8.01 -6.52 5.98
C GLN A 71 8.44 -6.38 4.51
N MET A 72 7.65 -5.66 3.71
CA MET A 72 7.85 -5.55 2.26
C MET A 72 7.65 -4.13 1.78
N VAL A 73 8.54 -3.67 0.90
CA VAL A 73 8.40 -2.42 0.15
C VAL A 73 8.04 -2.74 -1.30
N PHE A 74 7.20 -1.89 -1.90
CA PHE A 74 6.65 -2.08 -3.24
C PHE A 74 7.21 -1.04 -4.19
N PHE A 75 7.73 -1.48 -5.34
CA PHE A 75 8.33 -0.60 -6.34
C PHE A 75 8.22 -1.22 -7.74
N GLN A 76 7.63 -0.52 -8.72
CA GLN A 76 7.49 -0.98 -10.11
C GLN A 76 6.97 -2.44 -10.25
N GLY A 77 5.95 -2.80 -9.45
CA GLY A 77 5.40 -4.16 -9.41
C GLY A 77 6.26 -5.21 -8.67
N MET A 78 7.50 -4.87 -8.32
CA MET A 78 8.36 -5.71 -7.48
C MET A 78 7.95 -5.64 -6.01
N ARG A 79 8.13 -6.78 -5.34
CA ARG A 79 7.78 -7.05 -3.95
C ARG A 79 9.05 -7.36 -3.18
N ILE A 80 9.67 -6.34 -2.58
CA ILE A 80 11.01 -6.43 -2.00
C ILE A 80 10.91 -6.63 -0.49
N ALA A 81 11.32 -7.80 0.00
CA ALA A 81 11.35 -8.12 1.42
C ALA A 81 12.54 -7.47 2.12
N VAL A 82 12.24 -6.65 3.14
CA VAL A 82 13.22 -5.86 3.91
C VAL A 82 13.54 -6.50 5.27
N PRO A 83 14.66 -6.13 5.91
CA PRO A 83 15.13 -6.84 7.11
C PRO A 83 14.31 -6.51 8.35
N ARG A 84 14.38 -7.38 9.37
CA ARG A 84 13.57 -7.24 10.60
C ARG A 84 13.87 -5.95 11.38
N SER A 85 15.03 -5.32 11.22
CA SER A 85 15.38 -4.02 11.84
C SER A 85 14.67 -2.82 11.22
N MET A 86 13.95 -3.00 10.10
CA MET A 86 13.06 -1.98 9.53
C MET A 86 11.60 -2.13 9.98
N ARG A 87 11.26 -3.13 10.80
CA ARG A 87 9.88 -3.34 11.30
C ARG A 87 9.42 -2.18 12.16
N ASN A 88 8.12 -1.86 12.05
CA ASN A 88 7.39 -0.89 12.86
C ASN A 88 8.02 0.51 12.85
N ARG A 89 8.73 0.83 11.77
CA ARG A 89 9.34 2.14 11.47
C ARG A 89 8.69 2.75 10.23
N ARG A 90 8.72 4.07 10.14
CA ARG A 90 8.29 4.85 8.96
C ARG A 90 9.54 5.32 8.22
N PHE A 91 9.50 5.27 6.90
CA PHE A 91 10.60 5.74 6.06
C PHE A 91 10.10 6.72 5.02
N HIS A 92 10.77 7.85 4.87
CA HIS A 92 10.63 8.65 3.65
C HIS A 92 11.34 7.92 2.51
N ARG A 93 10.63 7.72 1.39
CA ARG A 93 11.15 7.06 0.19
C ARG A 93 11.53 8.11 -0.84
N THR A 94 12.75 8.01 -1.36
CA THR A 94 13.20 8.80 -2.52
C THR A 94 13.52 7.87 -3.68
N VAL A 95 13.10 8.26 -4.89
CA VAL A 95 13.40 7.55 -6.13
C VAL A 95 14.11 8.53 -7.05
N THR A 96 15.32 8.16 -7.48
CA THR A 96 16.11 8.91 -8.47
C THR A 96 16.21 8.08 -9.77
N GLU A 97 17.02 8.53 -10.72
CA GLU A 97 17.38 7.71 -11.90
C GLU A 97 18.25 6.50 -11.54
N SER A 98 18.97 6.56 -10.41
CA SER A 98 20.04 5.61 -10.04
C SER A 98 19.79 4.83 -8.75
N GLU A 99 18.88 5.26 -7.88
CA GLU A 99 18.56 4.56 -6.63
C GLU A 99 17.11 4.72 -6.15
N LEU A 100 16.67 3.70 -5.42
CA LEU A 100 15.51 3.70 -4.53
C LEU A 100 16.05 3.69 -3.09
N ALA A 101 15.89 4.79 -2.38
CA ALA A 101 16.43 5.00 -1.04
C ALA A 101 15.33 5.17 0.02
N PHE A 102 15.61 4.70 1.23
CA PHE A 102 14.74 4.75 2.40
C PHE A 102 15.46 5.41 3.57
N TRP A 103 15.02 6.61 3.90
CA TRP A 103 15.49 7.44 5.02
C TRP A 103 14.53 7.23 6.18
N ASP A 104 14.99 7.04 7.41
CA ASP A 104 14.08 6.93 8.54
C ASP A 104 13.36 8.26 8.82
N ALA A 105 12.08 8.21 9.16
CA ALA A 105 11.25 9.40 9.39
C ALA A 105 11.31 9.94 10.84
N GLU A 106 12.14 9.36 11.71
CA GLU A 106 12.36 9.82 13.09
C GLU A 106 13.74 10.50 13.25
N ASP A 107 14.79 9.97 12.61
CA ASP A 107 16.16 10.52 12.67
C ASP A 107 16.71 11.08 11.34
N GLY A 108 16.05 10.80 10.21
CA GLY A 108 16.47 11.24 8.87
C GLY A 108 17.59 10.41 8.23
N GLU A 109 18.07 9.35 8.87
CA GLU A 109 19.23 8.59 8.39
C GLU A 109 18.88 7.58 7.28
N LEU A 110 19.72 7.52 6.25
CA LEU A 110 19.60 6.51 5.19
C LEU A 110 19.76 5.11 5.79
N THR A 111 18.67 4.34 5.78
CA THR A 111 18.63 2.98 6.34
C THR A 111 18.86 1.91 5.27
N LEU A 112 18.38 2.13 4.04
CA LEU A 112 18.50 1.19 2.92
C LEU A 112 18.59 1.95 1.59
N SER A 113 19.55 1.59 0.72
CA SER A 113 19.59 2.03 -0.69
C SER A 113 19.66 0.84 -1.63
N ILE A 114 18.82 0.88 -2.67
CA ILE A 114 18.64 -0.13 -3.71
C ILE A 114 19.00 0.51 -5.05
N PRO A 115 20.11 0.12 -5.70
CA PRO A 115 20.45 0.64 -7.02
C PRO A 115 19.39 0.34 -8.08
N LEU A 116 19.25 1.27 -9.03
CA LEU A 116 18.39 1.17 -10.20
C LEU A 116 19.25 1.08 -11.49
N PRO A 117 18.86 0.26 -12.48
CA PRO A 117 17.75 -0.70 -12.46
C PRO A 117 18.00 -1.86 -11.46
N VAL A 118 16.92 -2.46 -10.95
CA VAL A 118 16.99 -3.50 -9.92
C VAL A 118 17.45 -4.84 -10.50
N VAL A 119 18.77 -5.04 -10.53
CA VAL A 119 19.37 -6.33 -10.91
C VAL A 119 19.39 -7.28 -9.70
N ALA A 120 18.75 -8.44 -9.77
CA ALA A 120 18.58 -9.31 -8.59
C ALA A 120 18.63 -10.82 -8.87
N ILE A 121 19.12 -11.61 -7.90
CA ILE A 121 19.06 -13.08 -7.95
C ILE A 121 17.68 -13.54 -7.46
N ALA A 122 16.68 -13.50 -8.33
CA ALA A 122 15.29 -13.88 -8.03
C ALA A 122 14.60 -14.48 -9.26
N LYS A 123 13.74 -15.50 -9.06
CA LYS A 123 13.04 -16.18 -10.16
C LYS A 123 11.97 -15.33 -10.85
N THR A 124 11.43 -14.31 -10.18
CA THR A 124 10.36 -13.43 -10.69
C THR A 124 10.38 -12.07 -9.98
N LYS A 125 9.73 -11.05 -10.55
CA LYS A 125 9.47 -9.76 -9.87
C LYS A 125 8.53 -9.89 -8.66
N ALA A 126 7.75 -10.98 -8.56
CA ALA A 126 6.71 -11.17 -7.56
C ALA A 126 7.19 -11.38 -6.11
N PHE A 127 8.48 -11.70 -5.90
CA PHE A 127 9.13 -11.66 -4.59
C PHE A 127 10.65 -11.60 -4.71
N ILE A 128 11.28 -10.58 -4.12
CA ILE A 128 12.73 -10.38 -4.09
C ILE A 128 13.16 -10.20 -2.64
N ASN A 129 14.16 -10.96 -2.17
CA ASN A 129 14.81 -10.64 -0.89
C ASN A 129 15.80 -9.50 -1.11
N SER A 130 15.75 -8.45 -0.29
CA SER A 130 16.67 -7.30 -0.37
C SER A 130 18.14 -7.71 -0.55
N TYR A 131 18.67 -8.65 0.24
CA TYR A 131 20.06 -9.12 0.14
C TYR A 131 20.45 -9.75 -1.21
N ASN A 132 19.49 -10.21 -2.01
CA ASN A 132 19.71 -10.77 -3.34
C ASN A 132 19.78 -9.70 -4.45
N ILE A 133 19.65 -8.41 -4.14
CA ILE A 133 19.78 -7.31 -5.13
C ILE A 133 21.26 -6.92 -5.28
N LYS A 134 21.69 -6.61 -6.50
CA LYS A 134 23.08 -6.23 -6.82
C LYS A 134 23.35 -4.82 -6.29
N GLY A 135 24.48 -4.65 -5.60
CA GLY A 135 24.90 -3.34 -5.08
C GLY A 135 24.05 -2.77 -3.93
N VAL A 136 23.02 -3.47 -3.44
CA VAL A 136 22.21 -3.00 -2.30
C VAL A 136 23.08 -2.73 -1.07
N TRP A 137 22.82 -1.58 -0.44
CA TRP A 137 23.46 -1.10 0.77
C TRP A 137 22.43 -0.94 1.89
N MET A 138 22.87 -1.14 3.14
CA MET A 138 22.03 -0.99 4.33
C MET A 138 22.86 -0.48 5.50
N LYS A 139 22.30 0.44 6.31
CA LYS A 139 22.86 0.82 7.61
C LYS A 139 22.69 -0.31 8.62
N ASP A 140 23.74 -0.58 9.41
CA ASP A 140 23.78 -1.55 10.51
C ASP A 140 23.07 -2.90 10.23
N PRO A 141 23.49 -3.61 9.15
CA PRO A 141 22.76 -4.77 8.65
C PRO A 141 22.75 -5.93 9.67
N PRO A 142 21.57 -6.49 10.02
CA PRO A 142 21.47 -7.63 10.93
C PRO A 142 22.35 -8.80 10.47
N LYS A 143 23.03 -9.48 11.41
CA LYS A 143 24.00 -10.57 11.13
C LYS A 143 23.49 -11.58 10.09
N GLN A 144 22.23 -12.00 10.17
CA GLN A 144 21.61 -12.95 9.25
C GLN A 144 21.28 -12.38 7.86
N TRP A 145 21.13 -11.07 7.72
CA TRP A 145 21.05 -10.41 6.40
C TRP A 145 22.44 -10.28 5.80
N ARG A 146 23.43 -9.85 6.61
CA ARG A 146 24.83 -9.66 6.18
C ARG A 146 25.44 -10.94 5.62
N ILE A 147 25.34 -12.07 6.33
CA ILE A 147 25.81 -13.38 5.83
C ILE A 147 25.14 -13.76 4.50
N LYS A 148 23.83 -13.49 4.36
CA LYS A 148 23.12 -13.76 3.10
C LYS A 148 23.49 -12.80 1.97
N ARG A 149 23.86 -11.56 2.29
CA ARG A 149 24.36 -10.55 1.35
C ARG A 149 25.77 -10.89 0.86
N GLU A 150 26.64 -11.35 1.77
CA GLU A 150 27.98 -11.88 1.48
C GLU A 150 27.87 -13.07 0.50
N ASN A 151 27.10 -14.11 0.86
CA ASN A 151 26.84 -15.26 -0.02
C ASN A 151 26.15 -14.90 -1.36
N ALA A 152 25.30 -13.86 -1.39
CA ALA A 152 24.70 -13.37 -2.62
C ALA A 152 25.72 -12.63 -3.52
N GLN A 153 26.66 -11.91 -2.91
CA GLN A 153 27.72 -11.19 -3.63
C GLN A 153 28.71 -12.14 -4.31
N GLU A 154 29.05 -13.27 -3.68
CA GLU A 154 29.84 -14.35 -4.33
C GLU A 154 29.09 -14.93 -5.54
N ARG A 155 27.79 -15.19 -5.39
CA ARG A 155 26.94 -15.70 -6.48
C ARG A 155 26.79 -14.71 -7.62
N PHE A 156 26.81 -13.40 -7.36
CA PHE A 156 26.83 -12.36 -8.40
C PHE A 156 28.09 -12.35 -9.28
N VAL A 157 29.16 -13.04 -8.89
CA VAL A 157 30.40 -13.21 -9.70
C VAL A 157 30.31 -14.44 -10.62
N THR A 158 29.49 -15.44 -10.27
CA THR A 158 29.45 -16.76 -10.91
C THR A 158 28.14 -17.09 -11.65
N ILE A 159 27.08 -16.33 -11.41
CA ILE A 159 25.76 -16.52 -12.05
C ILE A 159 25.71 -15.97 -13.48
N SER A 160 25.00 -16.65 -14.38
CA SER A 160 24.76 -16.15 -15.75
C SER A 160 23.92 -14.87 -15.73
N PRO A 161 24.18 -13.87 -16.61
CA PRO A 161 23.31 -12.70 -16.79
C PRO A 161 21.84 -13.04 -17.08
N ASP A 162 21.57 -14.19 -17.71
CA ASP A 162 20.22 -14.67 -18.05
C ASP A 162 19.45 -15.25 -16.85
N GLU A 163 20.15 -15.62 -15.77
CA GLU A 163 19.56 -16.06 -14.50
C GLU A 163 19.27 -14.88 -13.55
N LEU A 164 19.67 -13.66 -13.94
CA LEU A 164 19.39 -12.45 -13.20
C LEU A 164 18.04 -11.85 -13.60
N LEU A 165 17.32 -11.37 -12.60
CA LEU A 165 16.18 -10.50 -12.78
C LEU A 165 16.66 -9.09 -13.12
N HIS A 166 16.03 -8.47 -14.12
CA HIS A 166 16.15 -7.08 -14.53
C HIS A 166 14.73 -6.51 -14.69
#